data_AF-A0A952DW08-F1
#
_entry.id   AF-A0A952DW08-F1
#
_cell.length_a   1.000
_cell.length_b   1.000
_cell.length_c   1.000
_cell.angle_alpha   90.00
_cell.angle_beta   90.00
_cell.angle_gamma   90.00
#
_symmetry.space_group_name_H-M   'P 1'
#
loop_
_entity.id
_entity.type
_entity.pdbx_description
1 polymer ?
#
loop_
_entity_poly.entity_id
_entity_poly.type
_entity_poly.pdbx_seq_one_letter_code
_entity_poly.pdbx_strand_id
1 'polypeptide(L)'
;MNRNTLIYILGTAAVTLILILAITSAWVGFTTADTCERSKKLYDTDDCVTALINQLENENQSYGERNDAIWALGQYGDAKALPTLQKYYTGKIPSREPWNETLSQYELQKAINLLEGGFNITVIFRALSLGRV
;
A
#
# COMPACT_ATOMS: atom_id res chain seq x y z
N MET A 1 14.56 -24.28 32.55
CA MET A 1 15.25 -23.34 31.63
C MET A 1 15.97 -22.30 32.48
N ASN A 2 17.27 -22.07 32.26
CA ASN A 2 18.02 -21.12 33.09
C ASN A 2 17.79 -19.66 32.60
N ARG A 3 18.02 -18.68 33.48
CA ARG A 3 17.78 -17.25 33.20
C ARG A 3 18.53 -16.75 31.97
N ASN A 4 19.76 -17.22 31.77
CA ASN A 4 20.60 -16.77 30.66
C ASN A 4 20.08 -17.30 29.32
N THR A 5 19.68 -18.58 29.26
CA THR A 5 19.02 -19.19 28.09
C THR A 5 17.73 -18.44 27.75
N LEU A 6 16.92 -18.04 28.74
CA LEU A 6 15.73 -17.23 28.49
C LEU A 6 16.08 -15.86 27.87
N ILE A 7 17.09 -15.17 28.40
CA ILE A 7 17.56 -13.87 27.87
C ILE A 7 18.04 -14.02 26.42
N TYR A 8 18.81 -15.07 26.11
CA TYR A 8 19.28 -15.31 24.74
C TYR A 8 18.13 -15.57 23.78
N ILE A 9 17.16 -16.40 24.16
CA ILE A 9 15.99 -16.70 23.31
C ILE A 9 15.16 -15.43 23.06
N LEU A 10 14.91 -14.61 24.08
CA LEU A 10 14.16 -13.37 23.92
C LEU A 10 14.94 -12.35 23.06
N GLY A 11 16.26 -12.26 23.26
CA GLY A 11 17.12 -11.37 22.48
C GLY A 11 17.16 -11.76 21.00
N THR A 12 17.35 -13.03 20.69
CA THR A 12 17.35 -13.51 19.29
C THR A 12 15.98 -13.32 18.65
N ALA A 13 14.90 -13.67 19.35
CA ALA A 13 13.54 -13.47 18.84
C ALA A 13 13.25 -11.99 18.53
N ALA A 14 13.66 -11.07 19.40
CA ALA A 14 13.47 -9.63 19.18
C ALA A 14 14.26 -9.13 17.96
N VAL A 15 15.52 -9.54 17.80
CA VAL A 15 16.34 -9.16 16.64
C VAL A 15 15.76 -9.73 15.34
N THR A 16 15.35 -11.00 15.34
CA THR A 16 14.72 -11.62 14.18
C THR A 16 13.42 -10.91 13.79
N LEU A 17 12.59 -10.55 14.77
CA LEU A 17 11.37 -9.77 14.52
C LEU A 17 11.70 -8.42 13.89
N ILE A 18 12.66 -7.67 14.43
CA ILE A 18 13.07 -6.36 13.89
C ILE A 18 13.56 -6.49 12.44
N LEU A 19 14.36 -7.52 12.14
CA LEU A 19 14.86 -7.75 10.79
C LEU A 19 13.72 -8.06 9.80
N ILE A 20 12.77 -8.91 10.19
CA ILE A 20 11.60 -9.22 9.34
C ILE A 20 10.78 -7.95 9.06
N LEU A 21 10.55 -7.12 10.07
CA LEU A 21 9.84 -5.86 9.94
C LEU A 21 10.57 -4.90 8.99
N ALA A 22 11.90 -4.77 9.10
CA ALA A 22 12.69 -3.89 8.25
C ALA A 22 12.74 -4.35 6.79
N ILE A 23 12.87 -5.66 6.55
CA ILE A 23 12.89 -6.21 5.19
C ILE A 23 11.53 -6.02 4.53
N THR A 24 10.45 -6.38 5.21
CA THR A 24 9.10 -6.26 4.65
C THR A 24 8.73 -4.81 4.37
N SER A 25 9.11 -3.86 5.23
CA SER A 25 8.90 -2.43 4.98
C SER A 25 9.68 -1.91 3.77
N ALA A 26 10.94 -2.35 3.61
CA ALA A 26 11.75 -1.94 2.47
C ALA A 26 11.16 -2.45 1.14
N TRP A 27 10.69 -3.70 1.12
CA TRP A 27 10.03 -4.28 -0.04
C TRP A 27 8.74 -3.52 -0.42
N VAL A 28 7.87 -3.26 0.56
CA VAL A 28 6.63 -2.49 0.34
C VAL A 28 6.94 -1.09 -0.17
N GLY A 29 7.93 -0.41 0.43
CA GLY A 29 8.36 0.92 -0.01
C GLY A 29 8.86 0.92 -1.45
N PHE A 30 9.72 -0.06 -1.81
CA PHE A 30 10.23 -0.19 -3.17
C PHE A 30 9.11 -0.44 -4.19
N THR A 31 8.19 -1.37 -3.94
CA THR A 31 7.09 -1.66 -4.85
C THR A 31 6.15 -0.47 -5.03
N THR A 32 5.88 0.27 -3.96
CA THR A 32 5.06 1.49 -4.00
C THR A 32 5.74 2.57 -4.86
N ALA A 33 7.04 2.79 -4.64
CA ALA A 33 7.83 3.76 -5.40
C ALA A 33 7.98 3.39 -6.87
N ASP A 34 8.21 2.11 -7.19
CA ASP A 34 8.27 1.64 -8.58
C ASP A 34 6.94 1.88 -9.31
N THR A 35 5.81 1.53 -8.68
CA THR A 35 4.48 1.74 -9.26
C THR A 35 4.23 3.22 -9.53
N CYS A 36 4.56 4.08 -8.55
CA CYS A 36 4.50 5.52 -8.72
C CYS A 36 5.32 6.03 -9.91
N GLU A 37 6.60 5.66 -10.00
CA GLU A 37 7.49 6.10 -11.07
C GLU A 37 7.03 5.61 -12.44
N ARG A 38 6.48 4.40 -12.53
CA ARG A 38 5.86 3.90 -13.76
C ARG A 38 4.64 4.72 -14.16
N SER A 39 3.74 5.03 -13.22
CA SER A 39 2.57 5.88 -13.49
C SER A 39 2.98 7.29 -13.90
N LYS A 40 3.96 7.90 -13.21
CA LYS A 40 4.45 9.25 -13.54
C LYS A 40 4.94 9.35 -14.99
N LYS A 41 5.70 8.34 -15.43
CA LYS A 41 6.17 8.23 -16.82
C LYS A 41 5.02 8.02 -17.81
N LEU A 42 4.01 7.23 -17.43
CA LEU A 42 2.87 6.94 -18.31
C LEU A 42 1.97 8.16 -18.55
N TYR A 43 1.84 9.03 -17.54
CA TYR A 43 0.92 10.18 -17.57
C TYR A 43 1.61 11.55 -17.64
N ASP A 44 2.93 11.57 -17.87
CA ASP A 44 3.75 12.78 -17.99
C ASP A 44 3.50 13.80 -16.85
N THR A 45 3.60 13.31 -15.61
CA THR A 45 3.36 14.13 -14.42
C THR A 45 4.38 13.85 -13.33
N ASP A 46 4.80 14.89 -12.63
CA ASP A 46 5.71 14.77 -11.50
C ASP A 46 5.02 14.40 -10.18
N ASP A 47 3.70 14.63 -10.08
CA ASP A 47 2.91 14.31 -8.90
C ASP A 47 2.47 12.85 -8.92
N CYS A 48 3.06 12.06 -8.03
CA CYS A 48 2.79 10.65 -7.86
C CYS A 48 1.30 10.33 -7.65
N VAL A 49 0.63 11.09 -6.78
CA VAL A 49 -0.77 10.82 -6.42
C VAL A 49 -1.66 11.11 -7.62
N THR A 50 -1.39 12.19 -8.36
CA THR A 50 -2.05 12.45 -9.66
C THR A 50 -1.82 11.33 -10.66
N ALA A 51 -0.57 10.87 -10.80
CA ALA A 51 -0.23 9.80 -11.73
C ALA A 51 -0.99 8.50 -11.44
N LEU A 52 -1.07 8.12 -10.16
CA LEU A 52 -1.78 6.93 -9.72
C LEU A 52 -3.31 7.08 -9.86
N ILE A 53 -3.87 8.27 -9.60
CA ILE A 53 -5.28 8.58 -9.89
C ILE A 53 -5.55 8.40 -11.39
N ASN A 54 -4.71 8.96 -12.26
CA ASN A 54 -4.83 8.82 -13.71
C ASN A 54 -4.73 7.35 -14.16
N GLN A 55 -3.89 6.54 -13.49
CA GLN A 55 -3.81 5.10 -13.74
C GLN A 55 -5.10 4.38 -13.38
N LEU A 56 -5.64 4.64 -12.19
CA LEU A 56 -6.91 4.07 -11.75
C LEU A 56 -8.08 4.49 -12.65
N GLU A 57 -8.11 5.73 -13.13
CA GLU A 57 -9.22 6.23 -13.97
C GLU A 57 -9.12 5.79 -15.44
N ASN A 58 -7.94 5.38 -15.91
CA ASN A 58 -7.76 4.95 -17.29
C ASN A 58 -8.33 3.54 -17.52
N GLU A 59 -9.50 3.49 -18.16
CA GLU A 59 -10.20 2.23 -18.47
C GLU A 59 -9.47 1.36 -19.52
N ASN A 60 -8.45 1.90 -20.21
CA ASN A 60 -7.61 1.11 -21.11
C ASN A 60 -6.50 0.35 -20.37
N GLN A 61 -6.26 0.64 -19.08
CA GLN A 61 -5.34 -0.12 -18.25
C GLN A 61 -5.99 -1.42 -17.78
N SER A 62 -5.16 -2.44 -17.59
CA SER A 62 -5.64 -3.71 -17.03
C SER A 62 -6.18 -3.52 -15.61
N TYR A 63 -7.11 -4.37 -15.17
CA TYR A 63 -7.59 -4.33 -13.79
C TYR A 63 -6.46 -4.53 -12.79
N GLY A 64 -5.45 -5.33 -13.14
CA GLY A 64 -4.23 -5.52 -12.35
C GLY A 64 -3.48 -4.20 -12.14
N GLU A 65 -3.18 -3.45 -13.20
CA GLU A 65 -2.51 -2.15 -13.10
C GLU A 65 -3.34 -1.12 -12.32
N ARG A 66 -4.67 -1.16 -12.48
CA ARG A 66 -5.58 -0.28 -11.73
C ARG A 66 -5.65 -0.68 -10.24
N ASN A 67 -5.61 -1.97 -9.94
CA ASN A 67 -5.55 -2.49 -8.57
C ASN A 67 -4.21 -2.19 -7.89
N ASP A 68 -3.10 -2.26 -8.64
CA ASP A 68 -1.79 -1.80 -8.17
C ASP A 68 -1.81 -0.30 -7.83
N ALA A 69 -2.48 0.50 -8.67
CA ALA A 69 -2.68 1.92 -8.40
C ALA A 69 -3.53 2.15 -7.14
N ILE A 70 -4.64 1.43 -6.95
CA ILE A 70 -5.46 1.49 -5.72
C ILE A 70 -4.61 1.19 -4.48
N TRP A 71 -3.83 0.10 -4.53
CA TRP A 71 -2.96 -0.29 -3.42
C TRP A 71 -1.94 0.81 -3.13
N ALA A 72 -1.24 1.31 -4.16
CA ALA A 72 -0.23 2.35 -4.01
C ALA A 72 -0.83 3.67 -3.49
N LEU A 73 -1.99 4.10 -3.97
CA LEU A 73 -2.73 5.26 -3.45
C LEU A 73 -3.02 5.11 -1.96
N GLY A 74 -3.47 3.91 -1.57
CA GLY A 74 -3.59 3.52 -0.18
C GLY A 74 -2.30 3.80 0.56
N GLN A 75 -1.16 3.25 0.08
CA GLN A 75 0.18 3.36 0.68
C GLN A 75 0.72 4.80 0.77
N TYR A 76 0.45 5.69 -0.18
CA TYR A 76 0.82 7.09 -0.08
C TYR A 76 -0.01 7.83 0.99
N GLY A 77 -1.30 7.49 1.13
CA GLY A 77 -2.14 8.07 2.18
C GLY A 77 -2.50 9.53 1.97
N ASP A 78 -2.33 10.06 0.75
CA ASP A 78 -2.73 11.43 0.42
C ASP A 78 -4.25 11.51 0.24
N ALA A 79 -4.90 12.34 1.06
CA ALA A 79 -6.35 12.56 1.03
C ALA A 79 -6.89 13.01 -0.33
N LYS A 80 -6.04 13.56 -1.22
CA LYS A 80 -6.37 13.90 -2.60
C LYS A 80 -6.96 12.72 -3.39
N ALA A 81 -6.57 11.49 -3.08
CA ALA A 81 -7.07 10.30 -3.78
C ALA A 81 -8.43 9.80 -3.27
N LEU A 82 -8.91 10.30 -2.13
CA LEU A 82 -10.12 9.82 -1.48
C LEU A 82 -11.37 9.91 -2.38
N PRO A 83 -11.63 11.03 -3.10
CA PRO A 83 -12.81 11.11 -3.97
C PRO A 83 -12.79 10.06 -5.10
N THR A 84 -11.62 9.80 -5.70
CA THR A 84 -11.48 8.80 -6.76
C THR A 84 -11.67 7.38 -6.22
N LEU A 85 -11.10 7.07 -5.05
CA LEU A 85 -11.28 5.75 -4.43
C LEU A 85 -12.76 5.52 -4.06
N GLN A 86 -13.41 6.52 -3.47
CA GLN A 86 -14.83 6.44 -3.10
C GLN A 86 -15.74 6.30 -4.33
N LYS A 87 -15.41 6.95 -5.46
CA LYS A 87 -16.13 6.80 -6.73
C LYS A 87 -16.21 5.35 -7.22
N TYR A 88 -15.16 4.56 -7.03
CA TYR A 88 -15.11 3.15 -7.46
C TYR A 88 -15.54 2.16 -6.38
N TYR A 89 -15.70 2.60 -5.14
CA TYR A 89 -16.09 1.73 -4.02
C TYR A 89 -17.60 1.52 -3.97
N THR A 90 -18.02 0.26 -4.09
CA THR A 90 -19.45 -0.11 -4.12
C THR A 90 -20.03 -0.49 -2.75
N GLY A 91 -19.17 -0.62 -1.72
CA GLY A 91 -19.57 -1.14 -0.41
C GLY A 91 -19.80 -2.65 -0.35
N LYS A 92 -19.68 -3.38 -1.48
CA LYS A 92 -19.92 -4.82 -1.56
C LYS A 92 -18.62 -5.56 -1.85
N ILE A 93 -18.10 -6.26 -0.85
CA ILE A 93 -16.88 -7.07 -0.99
C ILE A 93 -17.31 -8.54 -1.18
N PRO A 94 -17.03 -9.16 -2.34
CA PRO A 94 -17.34 -10.57 -2.56
C PRO A 94 -16.39 -11.46 -1.75
N SER A 95 -16.75 -12.74 -1.57
CA SER A 95 -15.92 -13.69 -0.79
C SER A 95 -14.55 -13.97 -1.43
N ARG A 96 -14.40 -13.72 -2.73
CA ARG A 96 -13.14 -13.84 -3.47
C ARG A 96 -13.13 -12.84 -4.62
N GLU A 97 -12.02 -12.16 -4.79
CA GLU A 97 -11.78 -11.24 -5.91
C GLU A 97 -10.63 -11.77 -6.78
N PRO A 98 -10.82 -11.91 -8.10
CA PRO A 98 -9.71 -12.10 -9.02
C PRO A 98 -8.89 -10.81 -9.12
N TRP A 99 -7.57 -10.93 -9.15
CA TRP A 99 -6.67 -9.76 -9.16
C TRP A 99 -6.74 -8.93 -10.46
N ASN A 100 -7.13 -9.52 -11.61
CA ASN A 100 -7.08 -8.85 -12.92
C ASN A 100 -8.40 -8.92 -13.73
N GLU A 101 -9.54 -9.17 -13.10
CA GLU A 101 -10.83 -9.18 -13.82
C GLU A 101 -11.80 -8.08 -13.33
N THR A 102 -11.52 -7.49 -12.16
CA THR A 102 -12.34 -6.43 -11.59
C THR A 102 -11.51 -5.54 -10.68
N LEU A 103 -12.04 -4.36 -10.34
CA LEU A 103 -11.45 -3.51 -9.32
C LEU A 103 -11.69 -4.12 -7.94
N SER A 104 -10.62 -4.36 -7.20
CA SER A 104 -10.69 -4.96 -5.87
C SER A 104 -11.41 -4.04 -4.90
N GLN A 105 -12.61 -4.44 -4.47
CA GLN A 105 -13.40 -3.72 -3.47
C GLN A 105 -12.75 -3.82 -2.10
N TYR A 106 -12.01 -4.90 -1.83
CA TYR A 106 -11.20 -5.02 -0.62
C TYR A 106 -10.07 -3.98 -0.56
N GLU A 107 -9.26 -3.86 -1.62
CA GLU A 107 -8.17 -2.87 -1.63
C GLU A 107 -8.71 -1.43 -1.67
N LEU A 108 -9.85 -1.18 -2.34
CA LEU A 108 -10.54 0.12 -2.27
C LEU A 108 -10.95 0.47 -0.84
N GLN A 109 -11.64 -0.44 -0.13
CA GLN A 109 -12.03 -0.21 1.26
C GLN A 109 -10.80 0.04 2.14
N LYS A 110 -9.76 -0.77 1.98
CA LYS A 110 -8.53 -0.65 2.75
C LYS A 110 -7.83 0.68 2.49
N ALA A 111 -7.71 1.11 1.23
CA ALA A 111 -7.13 2.39 0.87
C ALA A 111 -7.95 3.56 1.45
N ILE A 112 -9.28 3.54 1.33
CA ILE A 112 -10.18 4.55 1.91
C ILE A 112 -9.97 4.65 3.43
N ASN A 113 -10.00 3.52 4.14
CA ASN A 113 -9.80 3.48 5.60
C ASN A 113 -8.43 4.06 6.01
N LEU A 114 -7.39 3.84 5.20
CA LEU A 114 -6.06 4.39 5.44
C LEU A 114 -6.02 5.91 5.28
N LEU A 115 -6.74 6.44 4.28
CA LEU A 115 -6.80 7.87 4.00
C LEU A 115 -7.71 8.63 4.98
N GLU A 116 -8.73 7.97 5.54
CA GLU A 116 -9.65 8.54 6.54
C GLU A 116 -9.09 8.55 7.97
N GLY A 117 -7.83 8.14 8.16
CA GLY A 117 -7.16 8.17 9.47
C GLY A 117 -7.40 6.91 10.32
N GLY A 118 -7.83 5.81 9.73
CA GLY A 118 -7.93 4.52 10.40
C GLY A 118 -6.57 4.04 10.93
N PHE A 119 -6.54 3.56 12.19
CA PHE A 119 -5.32 3.02 12.79
C PHE A 119 -4.90 1.73 12.04
N ASN A 120 -3.81 1.81 11.28
CA ASN A 120 -3.27 0.65 10.55
C ASN A 120 -1.76 0.54 10.76
N ILE A 121 -1.30 -0.65 11.14
CA ILE A 121 0.12 -0.95 11.36
C ILE A 121 0.96 -0.72 10.08
N THR A 122 0.36 -0.75 8.89
CA THR A 122 1.03 -0.38 7.63
C THR A 122 1.43 1.10 7.57
N VAL A 123 0.75 1.98 8.30
CA VAL A 123 1.10 3.41 8.43
C VAL A 123 2.42 3.57 9.20
N ILE A 124 2.71 2.71 10.17
CA ILE A 124 4.00 2.70 10.88
C ILE A 124 5.14 2.36 9.90
N PHE A 125 4.90 1.45 8.96
CA PHE A 125 5.89 1.10 7.95
C PHE A 125 6.08 2.17 6.89
N ARG A 126 5.04 2.94 6.52
CA ARG A 126 5.18 4.14 5.64
C ARG A 126 6.18 5.14 6.22
N ALA A 127 6.06 5.42 7.52
CA ALA A 127 6.95 6.35 8.22
C ALA A 127 8.42 5.88 8.24
N LEU A 128 8.66 4.57 8.05
CA LEU A 128 10.01 3.98 8.01
C LEU A 128 10.55 3.84 6.58
N SER A 129 9.69 3.65 5.56
CA SER A 129 10.11 3.37 4.18
C SER A 129 10.14 4.59 3.26
N LEU A 130 9.27 5.57 3.50
CA LEU A 130 9.22 6.81 2.74
C LEU A 130 9.95 7.88 3.56
N GLY A 131 11.27 7.96 3.37
CA GLY A 131 12.00 9.16 3.80
C GLY A 131 11.27 10.35 3.21
N ARG A 132 10.73 11.21 4.07
CA ARG A 132 9.87 12.37 3.75
C ARG A 132 10.19 12.92 2.36
N VAL A 133 9.20 12.82 1.47
CA VAL A 133 9.03 13.78 0.37
C VAL A 133 7.88 14.68 0.79
#